data_AF-A0A7C7K4P5-F1
#
_entry.id   AF-A0A7C7K4P5-F1
#
_cell.length_a   1.000
_cell.length_b   1.000
_cell.length_c   1.000
_cell.angle_alpha   90.00
_cell.angle_beta   90.00
_cell.angle_gamma   90.00
#
_symmetry.space_group_name_H-M   'P 1'
#
loop_
_entity.id
_entity.type
_entity.pdbx_description
1 polymer ?
#
loop_
_entity_poly.entity_id
_entity_poly.type
_entity_poly.pdbx_seq_one_letter_code
_entity_poly.pdbx_strand_id
1 'polypeptide(L)'
;MPRILEIVLIDFNEYLKGILQQILASYKILTELNDNPSDLHTMKQEISKIIGLSLVVKNKLEGKKNQSDSFVTIYKLFSYYIETYDFSREIDILAQIYYKDSNRLKNLRLLIIDSLNDKHLIEKLQKILNEL
;
A
#
# COMPACT_ATOMS: atom_id res chain seq x y z
N MET A 1 4.47 -33.56 3.00
CA MET A 1 3.69 -32.67 2.12
C MET A 1 4.08 -32.93 0.67
N PRO A 2 3.17 -32.97 -0.30
CA PRO A 2 3.52 -33.23 -1.69
C PRO A 2 4.28 -32.02 -2.27
N ARG A 3 5.46 -32.29 -2.85
CA ARG A 3 6.43 -31.34 -3.45
C ARG A 3 5.83 -30.23 -4.32
N ILE A 4 4.65 -30.46 -4.91
CA ILE A 4 3.92 -29.49 -5.73
C ILE A 4 3.39 -28.31 -4.89
N LEU A 5 2.86 -28.57 -3.70
CA LEU A 5 2.35 -27.50 -2.82
C LEU A 5 3.48 -26.58 -2.32
N GLU A 6 4.65 -27.16 -2.10
CA GLU A 6 5.86 -26.43 -1.70
C GLU A 6 6.36 -25.50 -2.80
N ILE A 7 6.43 -25.99 -4.05
CA ILE A 7 6.82 -25.16 -5.22
C ILE A 7 5.83 -24.01 -5.45
N VAL A 8 4.52 -24.28 -5.35
CA VAL A 8 3.48 -23.24 -5.51
C VAL A 8 3.57 -22.17 -4.42
N LEU A 9 3.91 -22.56 -3.19
CA LEU A 9 4.09 -21.62 -2.08
C LEU A 9 5.33 -20.75 -2.28
N ILE A 10 6.44 -21.32 -2.73
CA ILE A 10 7.68 -20.58 -3.04
C ILE A 10 7.42 -19.55 -4.14
N ASP A 11 6.77 -19.94 -5.24
CA ASP A 11 6.45 -19.03 -6.35
C ASP A 11 5.53 -17.88 -5.88
N PHE A 12 4.56 -18.18 -5.03
CA PHE A 12 3.69 -17.15 -4.47
C PHE A 12 4.41 -16.20 -3.50
N ASN A 13 5.38 -16.70 -2.71
CA ASN A 13 6.19 -15.86 -1.84
C ASN A 13 7.06 -14.88 -2.64
N GLU A 14 7.69 -15.32 -3.73
CA GLU A 14 8.47 -14.46 -4.61
C GLU A 14 7.58 -13.39 -5.30
N TYR A 15 6.40 -13.80 -5.76
CA TYR A 15 5.39 -12.86 -6.26
C TYR A 15 5.01 -11.81 -5.22
N LEU A 16 4.72 -12.25 -3.99
CA LEU A 16 4.31 -11.38 -2.90
C LEU A 16 5.44 -10.40 -2.52
N LYS A 17 6.68 -10.89 -2.42
CA LYS A 17 7.89 -10.12 -2.17
C LYS A 17 8.02 -8.95 -3.15
N GLY A 18 7.87 -9.23 -4.45
CA GLY A 18 7.91 -8.20 -5.49
C GLY A 18 6.83 -7.13 -5.36
N ILE A 19 5.64 -7.49 -4.86
CA ILE A 19 4.57 -6.51 -4.60
C ILE A 19 4.83 -5.70 -3.35
N LEU A 20 5.23 -6.33 -2.24
CA LEU A 20 5.51 -5.61 -1.00
C LEU A 20 6.63 -4.59 -1.19
N GLN A 21 7.68 -4.94 -1.95
CA GLN A 21 8.74 -4.01 -2.33
C GLN A 21 8.21 -2.79 -3.10
N GLN A 22 7.30 -3.01 -4.05
CA GLN A 22 6.70 -1.91 -4.82
C GLN A 22 5.83 -0.99 -3.95
N ILE A 23 5.05 -1.55 -3.02
CA ILE A 23 4.26 -0.77 -2.06
C ILE A 23 5.16 0.08 -1.17
N LEU A 24 6.22 -0.52 -0.62
CA LEU A 24 7.18 0.18 0.24
C LEU A 24 7.97 1.26 -0.52
N ALA A 25 8.29 1.02 -1.79
CA ALA A 25 8.91 2.04 -2.65
C ALA A 25 7.97 3.22 -2.90
N SER A 26 6.69 2.97 -3.19
CA SER A 26 5.66 4.01 -3.34
C SER A 26 5.47 4.81 -2.05
N TYR A 27 5.42 4.13 -0.90
CA TYR A 27 5.38 4.81 0.40
C TYR A 27 6.59 5.71 0.62
N LYS A 28 7.80 5.25 0.30
CA LYS A 28 9.02 6.06 0.39
C LYS A 28 8.92 7.32 -0.48
N ILE A 29 8.46 7.19 -1.73
CA ILE A 29 8.25 8.35 -2.61
C ILE A 29 7.32 9.37 -1.95
N LEU A 30 6.19 8.93 -1.38
CA LEU A 30 5.25 9.82 -0.66
C LEU A 30 5.93 10.55 0.51
N THR A 31 6.82 9.90 1.26
CA THR A 31 7.54 10.53 2.37
C THR A 31 8.55 11.59 1.91
N GLU A 32 9.07 11.48 0.69
CA GLU A 32 10.14 12.33 0.13
C GLU A 32 9.62 13.50 -0.72
N LEU A 33 8.30 13.63 -0.95
CA LEU A 33 7.71 14.76 -1.67
C LEU A 33 7.95 16.10 -0.95
N ASN A 34 8.06 17.18 -1.73
CA ASN A 34 8.39 18.53 -1.26
C ASN A 34 7.18 19.47 -1.20
N ASP A 35 5.97 18.94 -1.37
CA ASP A 35 4.70 19.66 -1.30
C ASP A 35 4.57 20.79 -2.33
N ASN A 36 5.18 20.62 -3.51
CA ASN A 36 4.99 21.54 -4.64
C ASN A 36 3.76 21.12 -5.49
N PRO A 37 3.16 22.02 -6.30
CA PRO A 37 1.99 21.69 -7.11
C PRO A 37 2.14 20.48 -8.04
N SER A 38 3.33 20.23 -8.59
CA SER A 38 3.59 19.04 -9.41
C SER A 38 3.59 17.73 -8.61
N ASP A 39 3.89 17.78 -7.31
CA ASP A 39 3.90 16.61 -6.43
C ASP A 39 2.48 16.06 -6.20
N LEU A 40 1.42 16.85 -6.39
CA LEU A 40 0.04 16.37 -6.29
C LEU A 40 -0.25 15.24 -7.30
N HIS A 41 0.32 15.32 -8.51
CA HIS A 41 0.19 14.27 -9.50
C HIS A 41 0.89 12.99 -9.05
N THR A 42 2.14 13.12 -8.58
CA THR A 42 2.93 12.00 -8.04
C THR A 42 2.23 11.35 -6.85
N MET A 43 1.71 12.16 -5.92
CA MET A 43 0.96 11.68 -4.77
C MET A 43 -0.26 10.85 -5.19
N LYS A 44 -1.06 11.34 -6.17
CA LYS A 44 -2.20 10.60 -6.73
C LYS A 44 -1.78 9.28 -7.37
N GLN A 45 -0.68 9.26 -8.10
CA GLN A 45 -0.16 8.05 -8.75
C GLN A 45 0.29 7.01 -7.71
N GLU A 46 1.10 7.41 -6.74
CA GLU A 46 1.65 6.48 -5.76
C GLU A 46 0.58 5.92 -4.82
N ILE A 47 -0.40 6.72 -4.38
CA ILE A 47 -1.51 6.19 -3.57
C ILE A 47 -2.39 5.23 -4.37
N SER A 48 -2.68 5.55 -5.64
CA SER A 48 -3.45 4.65 -6.53
C SER A 48 -2.73 3.32 -6.73
N LYS A 49 -1.39 3.36 -6.87
CA LYS A 49 -0.56 2.17 -6.99
C LYS A 49 -0.57 1.32 -5.72
N ILE A 50 -0.44 1.92 -4.54
CA ILE A 50 -0.52 1.20 -3.26
C ILE A 50 -1.88 0.52 -3.11
N ILE A 51 -2.99 1.24 -3.36
CA ILE A 51 -4.35 0.70 -3.27
C ILE A 51 -4.55 -0.45 -4.27
N GLY A 52 -4.14 -0.25 -5.53
CA GLY A 52 -4.27 -1.25 -6.58
C GLY A 52 -3.49 -2.54 -6.27
N LEU A 53 -2.24 -2.42 -5.84
CA LEU A 53 -1.42 -3.56 -5.44
C LEU A 53 -1.99 -4.28 -4.22
N SER A 54 -2.48 -3.53 -3.23
CA SER A 54 -3.12 -4.08 -2.04
C SER A 54 -4.38 -4.88 -2.39
N LEU A 55 -5.20 -4.38 -3.31
CA LEU A 55 -6.41 -5.07 -3.79
C LEU A 55 -6.05 -6.36 -4.54
N VAL A 56 -5.06 -6.31 -5.42
CA VAL A 56 -4.58 -7.51 -6.15
C VAL A 56 -4.13 -8.60 -5.18
N VAL A 57 -3.35 -8.25 -4.15
CA VAL A 57 -2.88 -9.22 -3.15
C VAL A 57 -4.03 -9.74 -2.29
N LYS A 58 -4.92 -8.86 -1.80
CA LYS A 58 -6.14 -9.25 -1.05
C LYS A 58 -6.91 -10.33 -1.81
N ASN A 59 -7.20 -10.09 -3.08
CA ASN A 59 -7.99 -11.01 -3.90
C ASN A 59 -7.25 -12.34 -4.15
N LYS A 60 -5.94 -12.32 -4.39
CA LYS A 60 -5.16 -13.55 -4.58
C LYS A 60 -5.03 -14.38 -3.29
N LEU A 61 -5.04 -13.73 -2.13
CA LEU A 61 -4.97 -14.35 -0.82
C LEU A 61 -6.30 -14.88 -0.30
N GLU A 62 -7.45 -14.44 -0.83
CA GLU A 62 -8.76 -14.84 -0.33
C GLU A 62 -8.95 -16.36 -0.23
N GLY A 63 -8.46 -17.11 -1.23
CA GLY A 63 -8.45 -18.57 -1.25
C GLY A 63 -7.20 -19.26 -0.66
N LYS A 64 -6.19 -18.49 -0.21
CA LYS A 64 -4.89 -19.01 0.26
C LYS A 64 -4.48 -18.54 1.65
N LYS A 65 -5.23 -17.63 2.27
CA LYS A 65 -4.84 -16.96 3.51
C LYS A 65 -4.49 -17.90 4.66
N ASN A 66 -5.14 -19.07 4.75
CA ASN A 66 -4.89 -20.05 5.80
C ASN A 66 -3.61 -20.90 5.60
N GLN A 67 -2.81 -20.63 4.55
CA GLN A 67 -1.57 -21.36 4.27
C GLN A 67 -0.36 -20.83 5.07
N SER A 68 -0.43 -19.60 5.59
CA SER A 68 0.64 -18.98 6.39
C SER A 68 0.10 -17.83 7.24
N ASP A 69 0.64 -17.63 8.44
CA ASP A 69 0.28 -16.52 9.33
C ASP A 69 0.56 -15.16 8.68
N SER A 70 1.62 -15.06 7.88
CA SER A 70 1.95 -13.85 7.11
C SER A 70 0.86 -13.52 6.09
N PHE A 71 0.27 -14.53 5.45
CA PHE A 71 -0.83 -14.34 4.49
C PHE A 71 -2.11 -13.88 5.18
N VAL A 72 -2.45 -14.47 6.33
CA VAL A 72 -3.58 -14.00 7.15
C VAL A 72 -3.38 -12.54 7.53
N THR A 73 -2.17 -12.18 7.96
CA THR A 73 -1.83 -10.82 8.39
C THR A 73 -1.97 -9.82 7.25
N ILE A 74 -1.37 -10.10 6.08
CA ILE A 74 -1.45 -9.22 4.90
C ILE A 74 -2.89 -9.07 4.43
N TYR A 75 -3.64 -10.17 4.34
CA TYR A 75 -5.03 -10.13 3.92
C TYR A 75 -5.87 -9.21 4.83
N LYS A 76 -5.70 -9.30 6.16
CA LYS A 76 -6.41 -8.46 7.12
C LYS A 76 -6.00 -6.99 6.99
N LEU A 77 -4.70 -6.71 6.91
CA LEU A 77 -4.18 -5.35 6.79
C LEU A 77 -4.67 -4.65 5.52
N PHE A 78 -4.57 -5.33 4.37
CA PHE A 78 -5.01 -4.76 3.09
C PHE A 78 -6.53 -4.62 3.02
N SER A 79 -7.29 -5.58 3.53
CA SER A 79 -8.76 -5.46 3.59
C SER A 79 -9.17 -4.25 4.42
N TYR A 80 -8.60 -4.12 5.63
CA TYR A 80 -8.88 -3.00 6.51
C TYR A 80 -8.53 -1.65 5.87
N TYR A 81 -7.33 -1.53 5.28
CA TYR A 81 -6.89 -0.27 4.68
C TYR A 81 -7.81 0.17 3.53
N ILE A 82 -8.12 -0.74 2.60
CA ILE A 82 -8.96 -0.47 1.43
C ILE A 82 -10.40 -0.13 1.83
N GLU A 83 -10.91 -0.73 2.91
CA GLU A 83 -12.27 -0.49 3.39
C GLU A 83 -12.40 0.79 4.24
N THR A 84 -11.29 1.23 4.84
CA THR A 84 -11.28 2.38 5.79
C THR A 84 -10.91 3.69 5.12
N TYR A 85 -10.01 3.67 4.13
CA TYR A 85 -9.40 4.87 3.58
C TYR A 85 -9.71 5.04 2.10
N ASP A 86 -10.27 6.22 1.76
CA ASP A 86 -10.40 6.71 0.39
C ASP A 86 -10.09 8.21 0.40
N PHE A 87 -9.04 8.60 -0.33
CA PHE A 87 -8.58 9.99 -0.45
C PHE A 87 -8.93 10.61 -1.80
N SER A 88 -9.70 9.91 -2.64
CA SER A 88 -9.96 10.33 -4.03
C SER A 88 -10.60 11.72 -4.09
N ARG A 89 -11.56 11.97 -3.17
CA ARG A 89 -12.28 13.24 -3.09
C ARG A 89 -11.36 14.39 -2.66
N GLU A 90 -10.55 14.17 -1.63
CA GLU A 90 -9.61 15.15 -1.09
C GLU A 90 -8.57 15.55 -2.14
N ILE A 91 -8.02 14.56 -2.85
CA ILE A 91 -7.07 14.76 -3.95
C ILE A 91 -7.72 15.58 -5.08
N ASP A 92 -8.94 15.23 -5.49
CA ASP A 92 -9.62 15.91 -6.59
C ASP A 92 -9.99 17.37 -6.23
N ILE A 93 -10.41 17.62 -4.99
CA ILE A 93 -10.65 18.99 -4.49
C ILE A 93 -9.36 19.81 -4.50
N LEU A 94 -8.25 19.21 -4.04
CA LEU A 94 -6.94 19.87 -4.06
C LEU A 94 -6.49 20.19 -5.48
N ALA A 95 -6.69 19.27 -6.42
CA ALA A 95 -6.30 19.46 -7.82
C ALA A 95 -7.09 20.58 -8.51
N GLN A 96 -8.36 20.77 -8.16
CA GLN A 96 -9.23 21.74 -8.82
C GLN A 96 -9.17 23.13 -8.17
N ILE A 97 -9.19 23.19 -6.84
CA ILE A 97 -9.44 24.45 -6.12
C ILE A 97 -8.17 24.98 -5.47
N TYR A 98 -7.34 24.09 -4.95
CA TYR A 98 -6.23 24.44 -4.04
C TYR A 98 -4.87 24.02 -4.59
N TYR A 99 -4.73 23.89 -5.91
CA TYR A 99 -3.53 23.32 -6.54
C TYR A 99 -2.23 24.12 -6.26
N LYS A 100 -2.35 25.39 -5.85
CA LYS A 100 -1.23 26.27 -5.46
C LYS A 100 -1.01 26.35 -3.94
N ASP A 101 -1.87 25.74 -3.13
CA ASP A 101 -1.77 25.78 -1.67
C ASP A 101 -0.88 24.63 -1.17
N SER A 102 0.42 24.91 -1.06
CA SER A 102 1.42 23.95 -0.60
C SER A 102 1.13 23.42 0.83
N ASN A 103 0.55 24.25 1.71
CA ASN A 103 0.22 23.81 3.06
C ASN A 103 -0.90 22.78 3.07
N ARG A 104 -1.93 22.95 2.24
CA ARG A 104 -3.00 21.95 2.10
C ARG A 104 -2.50 20.66 1.46
N LEU A 105 -1.61 20.75 0.46
CA LEU A 105 -0.97 19.58 -0.13
C LEU A 105 -0.17 18.79 0.93
N LYS A 106 0.65 19.48 1.72
CA LYS A 106 1.39 18.90 2.84
C LYS A 106 0.47 18.20 3.83
N ASN A 107 -0.62 18.86 4.22
CA ASN A 107 -1.56 18.28 5.17
C ASN A 107 -2.21 17.00 4.64
N LEU A 108 -2.65 16.98 3.38
CA LEU A 108 -3.19 15.77 2.77
C LEU A 108 -2.14 14.66 2.68
N ARG A 109 -0.91 15.00 2.29
CA ARG A 109 0.19 14.03 2.23
C ARG A 109 0.48 13.39 3.57
N LEU A 110 0.52 14.19 4.65
CA LEU A 110 0.71 13.67 6.01
C LEU A 110 -0.45 12.76 6.43
N LEU A 111 -1.70 13.12 6.14
CA LEU A 111 -2.85 12.25 6.40
C LEU A 111 -2.77 10.91 5.66
N ILE A 112 -2.32 10.93 4.40
CA ILE A 112 -2.09 9.69 3.63
C ILE A 112 -1.00 8.84 4.28
N ILE A 113 0.15 9.44 4.64
CA ILE A 113 1.24 8.74 5.32
C ILE A 113 0.79 8.15 6.65
N ASP A 114 0.05 8.91 7.45
CA ASP A 114 -0.47 8.46 8.74
C ASP A 114 -1.45 7.30 8.57
N SER A 115 -2.32 7.34 7.55
CA SER A 115 -3.21 6.22 7.23
C SER A 115 -2.46 4.95 6.85
N LEU A 116 -1.35 5.07 6.12
CA LEU A 116 -0.51 3.94 5.72
C LEU A 116 0.24 3.36 6.93
N ASN A 117 0.38 4.12 8.01
CA ASN A 117 0.94 3.65 9.27
C ASN A 117 -0.12 3.18 10.27
N ASP A 118 -1.42 3.36 10.00
CA ASP A 118 -2.47 2.79 10.85
C ASP A 118 -2.34 1.26 10.92
N LYS A 119 -2.65 0.70 12.09
CA LYS A 119 -2.44 -0.71 12.44
C LYS A 119 -0.99 -1.20 12.22
N HIS A 120 -0.02 -0.29 12.15
CA HIS A 120 1.37 -0.58 11.83
C HIS A 120 1.54 -1.24 10.46
N LEU A 121 0.74 -0.84 9.46
CA LEU A 121 0.71 -1.50 8.16
C LEU A 121 2.10 -1.52 7.50
N ILE A 122 2.75 -0.37 7.29
CA ILE A 122 4.09 -0.33 6.67
C ILE A 122 5.13 -1.15 7.46
N GLU A 123 5.19 -0.99 8.78
CA GLU A 123 6.12 -1.75 9.64
C GLU A 123 5.93 -3.26 9.51
N LYS A 124 4.68 -3.73 9.52
CA LYS A 124 4.37 -5.16 9.34
C LYS A 124 4.70 -5.66 7.95
N LEU A 125 4.48 -4.86 6.90
CA LEU A 125 4.90 -5.23 5.55
C LEU A 125 6.42 -5.39 5.46
N GLN A 126 7.19 -4.48 6.08
CA GLN A 126 8.65 -4.59 6.13
C GLN A 126 9.10 -5.84 6.89
N LYS A 127 8.49 -6.12 8.05
CA LYS A 127 8.79 -7.33 8.82
C LYS A 127 8.53 -8.60 8.01
N ILE A 128 7.35 -8.71 7.40
CA ILE A 128 6.99 -9.88 6.58
C ILE A 128 7.93 -9.99 5.38
N LEU A 129 8.24 -8.89 4.70
CA LEU A 129 9.16 -8.89 3.56
C LEU A 129 10.54 -9.46 3.92
N ASN A 130 11.04 -9.19 5.13
CA ASN A 130 12.32 -9.71 5.60
C ASN A 130 12.27 -11.20 5.98
N GLU A 131 11.08 -11.73 6.23
CA GLU A 131 10.83 -13.14 6.58
C GLU A 131 10.47 -14.00 5.34
N LEU A 132 10.22 -13.37 4.17
CA LEU A 132 9.85 -14.01 2.89
C LEU A 132 11.04 -14.41 2.01
#